data_AF-A0A804NXD8-F1
#
_entry.id   AF-A0A804NXD8-F1
#
_cell.length_a   1.000
_cell.length_b   1.000
_cell.length_c   1.000
_cell.angle_alpha   90.00
_cell.angle_beta   90.00
_cell.angle_gamma   90.00
#
_symmetry.space_group_name_H-M   'P 1'
#
loop_
_entity.id
_entity.type
_entity.pdbx_description
1 polymer ?
#
loop_
_entity_poly.entity_id
_entity_poly.type
_entity_poly.pdbx_seq_one_letter_code
_entity_poly.pdbx_strand_id
1 'polypeptide(L)'
;MRKLQLSRSQLALSSESQMLEKIKVHMGFQKASFKEKKFKTEMEDTKHAELFRKLIDMLLTAVVLMSVCFGYGTYIYSYQRITAATSACAAISREYTSWWMPSSVSAINSGLLLFKCHVIAATRIFFGILMLLLIGWLIFQRSAMTGPNMPVTFNVMILGVLCGYFGSCCVDTLGGDGNVWLIYWEALCSIHLLGNIWPSLLHHMLYGPISVTHRTKAGHLPYWARRYTFYILVSLILPCLAGLLPFASLSDWKELAVQYLKSRFSGINIED
;
A
#
# COMPACT_ATOMS: atom_id res chain seq x y z
N MET A 1 -55.36 28.03 -60.89
CA MET A 1 -54.16 27.22 -60.52
C MET A 1 -53.32 27.81 -59.38
N ARG A 2 -53.01 29.12 -59.33
CA ARG A 2 -52.18 29.73 -58.26
C ARG A 2 -52.63 29.45 -56.81
N LYS A 3 -53.94 29.46 -56.53
CA LYS A 3 -54.49 29.23 -55.18
C LYS A 3 -54.16 27.83 -54.64
N LEU A 4 -54.22 26.81 -55.50
CA LEU A 4 -53.85 25.44 -55.14
C LEU A 4 -52.35 25.30 -54.90
N GLN A 5 -51.51 26.01 -55.67
CA GLN A 5 -50.07 26.04 -55.44
C GLN A 5 -49.73 26.69 -54.10
N LEU A 6 -50.37 27.81 -53.75
CA LEU A 6 -50.19 28.48 -52.47
C LEU A 6 -50.58 27.57 -51.28
N SER A 7 -51.74 26.91 -51.32
CA SER A 7 -52.11 25.96 -50.26
C SER A 7 -51.11 24.81 -50.14
N ARG A 8 -50.58 24.30 -51.26
CA ARG A 8 -49.60 23.20 -51.25
C ARG A 8 -48.28 23.63 -50.63
N SER A 9 -47.79 24.84 -50.96
CA SER A 9 -46.61 25.43 -50.34
C SER A 9 -46.82 25.69 -48.84
N GLN A 10 -48.02 26.12 -48.44
CA GLN A 10 -48.35 26.39 -47.05
C GLN A 10 -48.42 25.10 -46.20
N LEU A 11 -48.93 24.02 -46.78
CA LEU A 11 -48.91 22.67 -46.19
C LEU A 11 -47.49 22.08 -46.09
N ALA A 12 -46.65 22.30 -47.09
CA ALA A 12 -45.25 21.86 -47.04
C ALA A 12 -44.49 22.62 -45.93
N LEU A 13 -44.67 23.93 -45.83
CA LEU A 13 -44.07 24.78 -44.80
C LEU A 13 -44.54 24.39 -43.38
N SER A 14 -45.82 24.07 -43.19
CA SER A 14 -46.32 23.63 -41.88
C SER A 14 -45.82 22.22 -41.50
N SER A 15 -45.65 21.34 -42.48
CA SER A 15 -45.05 20.02 -42.26
C SER A 15 -43.57 20.14 -41.87
N GLU A 16 -42.80 20.98 -42.55
CA GLU A 16 -41.40 21.24 -42.24
C GLU A 16 -41.24 21.89 -40.87
N SER A 17 -42.09 22.86 -40.50
CA SER A 17 -42.04 23.49 -39.18
C SER A 17 -42.34 22.50 -38.05
N GLN A 18 -43.33 21.61 -38.22
CA GLN A 18 -43.61 20.53 -37.27
C GLN A 18 -42.45 19.53 -37.16
N MET A 19 -41.78 19.21 -38.27
CA MET A 19 -40.60 18.36 -38.26
C MET A 19 -39.44 19.00 -37.51
N LEU A 20 -39.18 20.29 -37.73
CA LEU A 20 -38.15 21.06 -37.04
C LEU A 20 -38.42 21.15 -35.53
N GLU A 21 -39.69 21.33 -35.14
CA GLU A 21 -40.08 21.36 -33.72
C GLU A 21 -39.82 20.00 -33.04
N LYS A 22 -40.15 18.89 -33.70
CA LYS A 22 -39.82 17.53 -33.21
C LYS A 22 -38.31 17.32 -33.06
N ILE A 23 -37.51 17.76 -34.03
CA ILE A 23 -36.04 17.67 -33.98
C ILE A 23 -35.50 18.50 -32.80
N LYS A 24 -36.03 19.71 -32.57
CA LYS A 24 -35.64 20.58 -31.45
C LYS A 24 -35.91 19.91 -30.10
N VAL A 25 -37.07 19.26 -29.94
CA VAL A 25 -37.41 18.52 -28.71
C VAL A 25 -36.46 17.34 -28.50
N HIS A 26 -36.20 16.54 -29.54
CA HIS A 26 -35.28 15.40 -29.44
C HIS A 26 -33.85 15.82 -29.11
N MET A 27 -33.36 16.89 -29.75
CA MET A 27 -32.05 17.46 -29.48
C MET A 27 -31.95 18.01 -28.05
N GLY A 28 -33.03 18.59 -27.52
CA GLY A 28 -33.14 19.00 -26.12
C GLY A 28 -32.99 17.82 -25.16
N PHE A 29 -33.67 16.71 -25.42
CA PHE A 29 -33.57 15.48 -24.61
C PHE A 29 -32.17 14.87 -24.67
N GLN A 30 -31.56 14.81 -25.86
CA GLN A 30 -30.19 14.31 -26.02
C GLN A 30 -29.16 15.20 -25.31
N LYS A 31 -29.31 16.52 -25.38
CA LYS A 31 -28.42 17.46 -24.67
C LYS A 31 -28.54 17.29 -23.15
N ALA A 32 -29.76 17.10 -22.64
CA ALA A 32 -29.99 16.81 -21.22
C ALA A 32 -29.33 15.49 -20.81
N SER A 33 -29.57 14.41 -21.56
CA SER A 33 -28.97 13.09 -21.31
C SER A 33 -27.44 13.11 -21.39
N PHE A 34 -26.86 13.85 -22.34
CA PHE A 34 -25.42 14.02 -22.45
C PHE A 34 -24.84 14.79 -21.25
N LYS A 35 -25.50 15.87 -20.82
CA LYS A 35 -25.08 16.63 -19.63
C LYS A 35 -25.15 15.80 -18.36
N GLU A 36 -26.19 14.98 -18.20
CA GLU A 36 -26.34 14.04 -17.11
C GLU A 36 -25.21 12.99 -17.10
N LYS A 37 -24.94 12.36 -18.27
CA LYS A 37 -23.82 11.41 -18.40
C LYS A 37 -22.48 12.06 -18.08
N LYS A 38 -22.22 13.27 -18.60
CA LYS A 38 -20.99 14.02 -18.31
C LYS A 38 -20.83 14.29 -16.82
N PHE A 39 -21.88 14.79 -16.16
CA PHE A 39 -21.87 15.05 -14.73
C PHE A 39 -21.68 13.78 -13.90
N LYS A 40 -22.29 12.67 -14.32
CA LYS A 40 -22.11 11.36 -13.69
C LYS A 40 -20.66 10.88 -13.80
N THR A 41 -20.04 10.98 -14.98
CA THR A 41 -18.63 10.62 -15.18
C THR A 41 -17.70 11.50 -14.34
N GLU A 42 -17.90 12.81 -14.33
CA GLU A 42 -17.10 13.75 -13.54
C GLU A 42 -17.23 13.47 -12.01
N MET A 43 -18.43 13.14 -11.54
CA MET A 43 -18.66 12.74 -10.16
C MET A 43 -18.02 11.37 -9.83
N GLU A 44 -17.99 10.42 -10.76
CA GLU A 44 -17.31 9.13 -10.58
C GLU A 44 -15.79 9.31 -10.54
N ASP A 45 -15.24 10.14 -11.43
CA ASP A 45 -13.80 10.45 -11.50
C ASP A 45 -13.30 11.13 -10.23
N THR A 46 -14.03 12.11 -9.70
CA THR A 46 -13.68 12.80 -8.45
C THR A 46 -13.70 11.84 -7.25
N LYS A 47 -14.69 10.94 -7.17
CA LYS A 47 -14.77 9.92 -6.12
C LYS A 47 -13.64 8.90 -6.21
N HIS A 48 -13.30 8.48 -7.43
CA HIS A 48 -12.17 7.58 -7.65
C HIS A 48 -10.87 8.25 -7.21
N ALA A 49 -10.62 9.51 -7.59
CA ALA A 49 -9.46 10.26 -7.15
C ALA A 49 -9.37 10.37 -5.62
N GLU A 50 -10.48 10.63 -4.93
CA GLU A 50 -10.51 10.65 -3.46
C GLU A 50 -10.16 9.27 -2.86
N LEU A 51 -10.74 8.19 -3.40
CA LEU A 51 -10.45 6.83 -2.96
C LEU A 51 -8.97 6.47 -3.13
N PHE A 52 -8.39 6.80 -4.29
CA PHE A 52 -6.96 6.60 -4.56
C PHE A 52 -6.08 7.34 -3.56
N ARG A 53 -6.39 8.61 -3.28
CA ARG A 53 -5.65 9.40 -2.29
C ARG A 53 -5.73 8.77 -0.90
N LYS A 54 -6.89 8.24 -0.51
CA LYS A 54 -7.06 7.52 0.76
C LYS A 54 -6.28 6.20 0.79
N LEU A 55 -6.25 5.46 -0.32
CA LEU A 55 -5.44 4.24 -0.42
C LEU A 55 -3.94 4.53 -0.29
N ILE A 56 -3.44 5.61 -0.89
CA ILE A 56 -2.04 6.02 -0.72
C ILE A 56 -1.77 6.45 0.71
N ASP A 57 -2.65 7.25 1.33
CA ASP A 57 -2.50 7.66 2.73
C ASP A 57 -2.43 6.43 3.66
N MET A 58 -3.25 5.40 3.39
CA MET A 58 -3.23 4.14 4.13
C MET A 58 -1.95 3.34 3.90
N LEU A 59 -1.48 3.25 2.65
CA LEU A 59 -0.22 2.56 2.32
C LEU A 59 0.98 3.24 2.97
N LEU A 60 1.02 4.57 2.93
CA LEU A 60 2.06 5.36 3.60
C LEU A 60 2.04 5.11 5.11
N THR A 61 0.86 5.14 5.72
CA THR A 61 0.69 4.87 7.16
C THR A 61 1.15 3.44 7.49
N ALA A 62 0.76 2.47 6.67
CA ALA A 62 1.16 1.08 6.81
C ALA A 62 2.68 0.90 6.74
N VAL A 63 3.34 1.48 5.73
CA VAL A 63 4.80 1.39 5.54
C VAL A 63 5.55 2.00 6.72
N VAL A 64 5.11 3.15 7.22
CA VAL A 64 5.73 3.81 8.39
C VAL A 64 5.55 2.95 9.65
N LEU A 65 4.33 2.50 9.92
CA LEU A 65 4.04 1.66 11.09
C LEU A 65 4.81 0.34 11.04
N MET A 66 4.82 -0.32 9.88
CA MET A 66 5.60 -1.55 9.66
C MET A 66 7.08 -1.31 9.96
N SER A 67 7.64 -0.19 9.51
CA SER A 67 9.05 0.15 9.75
C SER A 67 9.35 0.32 11.24
N VAL A 68 8.45 0.93 12.01
CA VAL A 68 8.57 1.05 13.47
C VAL A 68 8.51 -0.32 14.15
N CYS A 69 7.52 -1.15 13.79
CA CYS A 69 7.38 -2.51 14.30
C CYS A 69 8.60 -3.38 13.98
N PHE A 70 9.10 -3.28 12.75
CA PHE A 70 10.29 -3.99 12.28
C PHE A 70 11.54 -3.58 13.06
N GLY A 71 11.74 -2.27 13.27
CA GLY A 71 12.84 -1.76 14.09
C GLY A 71 12.76 -2.25 15.54
N TYR A 72 11.56 -2.28 16.12
CA TYR A 72 11.33 -2.82 17.46
C TYR A 72 11.60 -4.32 17.56
N GLY A 73 11.11 -5.12 16.60
CA GLY A 73 11.40 -6.55 16.49
C GLY A 73 12.89 -6.85 16.41
N THR A 74 13.57 -6.10 15.53
CA THR A 74 15.03 -6.17 15.37
C THR A 74 15.76 -5.82 16.67
N TYR A 75 15.32 -4.79 17.39
CA TYR A 75 15.93 -4.35 18.63
C TYR A 75 15.81 -5.41 19.75
N ILE A 76 14.66 -6.06 19.90
CA ILE A 76 14.45 -7.04 20.97
C ILE A 76 15.11 -8.39 20.63
N TYR A 77 14.84 -8.95 19.46
CA TYR A 77 15.19 -10.34 19.14
C TYR A 77 16.49 -10.49 18.35
N SER A 78 16.93 -9.45 17.64
CA SER A 78 18.08 -9.53 16.72
C SER A 78 19.28 -8.70 17.16
N TYR A 79 19.13 -7.76 18.10
CA TYR A 79 20.17 -6.80 18.46
C TYR A 79 21.47 -7.44 18.96
N GLN A 80 21.38 -8.44 19.84
CA GLN A 80 22.56 -9.16 20.33
C GLN A 80 23.27 -9.92 19.19
N ARG A 81 22.48 -10.52 18.28
CA ARG A 81 22.98 -11.31 17.17
C ARG A 81 23.66 -10.43 16.11
N ILE A 82 23.08 -9.25 15.86
CA ILE A 82 23.65 -8.20 15.00
C ILE A 82 24.95 -7.68 15.59
N THR A 83 24.96 -7.35 16.88
CA THR A 83 26.14 -6.83 17.56
C THR A 83 27.26 -7.87 17.57
N ALA A 84 26.94 -9.14 17.86
CA ALA A 84 27.91 -10.24 17.83
C ALA A 84 28.50 -10.49 16.44
N ALA A 85 27.66 -10.49 15.39
CA ALA A 85 28.13 -10.62 14.01
C ALA A 85 29.04 -9.44 13.62
N THR A 86 28.66 -8.22 14.01
CA THR A 86 29.41 -7.00 13.69
C THR A 86 30.74 -6.94 14.46
N SER A 87 30.75 -7.36 15.73
CA SER A 87 31.99 -7.44 16.53
C SER A 87 32.93 -8.53 16.04
N ALA A 88 32.41 -9.68 15.57
CA ALA A 88 33.22 -10.72 14.93
C ALA A 88 33.91 -10.19 13.66
N CYS A 89 33.16 -9.45 12.82
CA CYS A 89 33.71 -8.76 11.65
C CYS A 89 34.80 -7.74 12.01
N ALA A 90 34.62 -6.99 13.11
CA ALA A 90 35.62 -6.03 13.58
C ALA A 90 36.89 -6.73 14.15
N ALA A 91 36.72 -7.83 14.89
CA ALA A 91 37.83 -8.59 15.46
C ALA A 91 38.71 -9.27 14.39
N ILE A 92 38.10 -9.76 13.31
CA ILE A 92 38.81 -10.38 12.18
C ILE A 92 39.79 -9.41 11.50
N SER A 93 39.48 -8.11 11.46
CA SER A 93 40.41 -7.11 10.92
C SER A 93 41.66 -6.89 11.78
N ARG A 94 41.64 -7.34 13.04
CA ARG A 94 42.71 -7.12 14.03
C ARG A 94 43.60 -8.34 14.29
N GLU A 95 43.18 -9.55 13.95
CA GLU A 95 43.77 -10.77 14.52
C GLU A 95 43.93 -11.90 13.49
N TYR A 96 44.80 -11.70 12.49
CA TYR A 96 45.09 -12.70 11.45
C TYR A 96 46.60 -12.99 11.35
N THR A 97 47.20 -13.41 12.46
CA THR A 97 48.60 -13.90 12.51
C THR A 97 48.71 -15.19 13.35
N SER A 98 48.00 -16.25 12.95
CA SER A 98 48.25 -17.59 13.50
C SER A 98 49.47 -18.24 12.82
N TRP A 99 50.53 -18.54 13.58
CA TRP A 99 51.82 -19.06 13.08
C TRP A 99 51.75 -20.40 12.32
N TRP A 100 50.69 -21.19 12.52
CA TRP A 100 50.56 -22.54 11.95
C TRP A 100 49.68 -22.64 10.70
N MET A 101 49.02 -21.55 10.27
CA MET A 101 48.05 -21.60 9.16
C MET A 101 48.67 -21.05 7.86
N PRO A 102 48.62 -21.81 6.73
CA PRO A 102 49.18 -21.35 5.46
C PRO A 102 48.56 -20.02 5.01
N SER A 103 49.40 -19.07 4.58
CA SER A 103 49.01 -17.70 4.24
C SER A 103 47.94 -17.61 3.15
N SER A 104 47.93 -18.54 2.20
CA SER A 104 46.96 -18.62 1.10
C SER A 104 45.56 -19.04 1.57
N VAL A 105 45.45 -20.01 2.47
CA VAL A 105 44.15 -20.47 3.02
C VAL A 105 43.60 -19.45 4.02
N SER A 106 44.51 -18.84 4.79
CA SER A 106 44.21 -17.76 5.72
C SER A 106 43.63 -16.52 5.03
N ALA A 107 44.22 -16.08 3.91
CA ALA A 107 43.77 -14.92 3.12
C ALA A 107 42.42 -15.14 2.41
N ILE A 108 42.14 -16.36 1.93
CA ILE A 108 40.86 -16.68 1.27
C ILE A 108 39.72 -16.73 2.29
N ASN A 109 39.95 -17.33 3.46
CA ASN A 109 38.94 -17.44 4.50
C ASN A 109 38.64 -16.07 5.14
N SER A 110 39.67 -15.24 5.38
CA SER A 110 39.50 -13.87 5.88
C SER A 110 38.79 -12.98 4.85
N GLY A 111 39.15 -13.11 3.57
CA GLY A 111 38.49 -12.39 2.47
C GLY A 111 37.01 -12.77 2.33
N LEU A 112 36.67 -14.05 2.41
CA LEU A 112 35.29 -14.53 2.33
C LEU A 112 34.45 -14.07 3.52
N LEU A 113 35.01 -14.05 4.73
CA LEU A 113 34.32 -13.55 5.92
C LEU A 113 34.13 -12.03 5.89
N LEU A 114 35.15 -11.26 5.50
CA LEU A 114 35.03 -9.81 5.27
C LEU A 114 33.98 -9.51 4.20
N PHE A 115 33.95 -10.28 3.12
CA PHE A 115 32.94 -10.17 2.08
C PHE A 115 31.53 -10.41 2.65
N LYS A 116 31.32 -11.47 3.45
CA LYS A 116 30.05 -11.71 4.14
C LYS A 116 29.62 -10.55 5.04
N CYS A 117 30.56 -9.98 5.79
CA CYS A 117 30.31 -8.82 6.65
C CYS A 117 29.85 -7.59 5.84
N HIS A 118 30.54 -7.30 4.74
CA HIS A 118 30.16 -6.22 3.83
C HIS A 118 28.81 -6.47 3.16
N VAL A 119 28.51 -7.71 2.76
CA VAL A 119 27.20 -8.08 2.20
C VAL A 119 26.10 -7.86 3.22
N ILE A 120 26.24 -8.33 4.46
CA ILE A 120 25.23 -8.12 5.52
C ILE A 120 24.99 -6.63 5.78
N ALA A 121 26.06 -5.84 5.90
CA ALA A 121 25.94 -4.40 6.10
C ALA A 121 25.29 -3.69 4.90
N ALA A 122 25.72 -4.02 3.68
CA ALA A 122 25.17 -3.45 2.45
C ALA A 122 23.69 -3.79 2.28
N THR A 123 23.28 -5.03 2.60
CA THR A 123 21.88 -5.47 2.48
C THR A 123 20.96 -4.65 3.38
N ARG A 124 21.38 -4.38 4.63
CA ARG A 124 20.59 -3.59 5.61
C ARG A 124 20.50 -2.11 5.21
N ILE A 125 21.62 -1.51 4.79
CA ILE A 125 21.64 -0.12 4.32
C ILE A 125 20.77 0.04 3.08
N PHE A 126 20.88 -0.90 2.14
CA PHE A 126 20.12 -0.88 0.90
C PHE A 126 18.61 -1.00 1.14
N PHE A 127 18.18 -1.89 2.03
CA PHE A 127 16.77 -1.98 2.43
C PHE A 127 16.26 -0.68 3.04
N GLY A 128 17.02 -0.07 3.96
CA GLY A 128 16.66 1.23 4.54
C GLY A 128 16.51 2.33 3.50
N ILE A 129 17.43 2.42 2.53
CA ILE A 129 17.35 3.36 1.41
C ILE A 129 16.11 3.07 0.55
N LEU A 130 15.84 1.82 0.20
CA LEU A 130 14.64 1.44 -0.56
C LEU A 130 13.35 1.84 0.15
N MET A 131 13.27 1.65 1.46
CA MET A 131 12.10 2.05 2.26
C MET A 131 11.91 3.57 2.27
N LEU A 132 12.99 4.35 2.38
CA LEU A 132 12.94 5.81 2.30
C LEU A 132 12.52 6.29 0.91
N LEU A 133 13.08 5.68 -0.15
CA LEU A 133 12.68 5.97 -1.53
C LEU A 133 11.21 5.63 -1.76
N LEU A 134 10.72 4.52 -1.22
CA LEU A 134 9.32 4.14 -1.30
C LEU A 134 8.42 5.17 -0.59
N ILE A 135 8.77 5.60 0.62
CA ILE A 135 8.03 6.64 1.35
C ILE A 135 8.02 7.95 0.53
N GLY A 136 9.17 8.40 0.05
CA GLY A 136 9.28 9.60 -0.78
C GLY A 136 8.46 9.49 -2.07
N TRP A 137 8.48 8.32 -2.71
CA TRP A 137 7.67 8.01 -3.88
C TRP A 137 6.17 8.07 -3.60
N LEU A 138 5.70 7.48 -2.50
CA LEU A 138 4.28 7.52 -2.11
C LEU A 138 3.81 8.95 -1.82
N ILE A 139 4.66 9.77 -1.18
CA ILE A 139 4.40 11.20 -0.96
C ILE A 139 4.34 11.97 -2.30
N PHE A 140 5.23 11.65 -3.22
CA PHE A 140 5.24 12.23 -4.56
C PHE A 140 3.98 11.84 -5.34
N GLN A 141 3.61 10.55 -5.35
CA GLN A 141 2.38 10.07 -5.99
C GLN A 141 1.15 10.78 -5.45
N ARG A 142 1.04 10.93 -4.12
CA ARG A 142 -0.05 11.67 -3.48
C ARG A 142 -0.18 13.10 -4.02
N SER A 143 0.95 13.74 -4.34
CA SER A 143 1.02 15.13 -4.82
C SER A 143 0.77 15.23 -6.33
N ALA A 144 1.15 14.21 -7.10
CA ALA A 144 1.05 14.17 -8.56
C ALA A 144 -0.30 13.67 -9.11
N MET A 145 -1.26 13.29 -8.25
CA MET A 145 -2.60 12.77 -8.66
C MET A 145 -3.49 13.76 -9.44
N THR A 146 -2.99 14.95 -9.79
CA THR A 146 -3.63 15.87 -10.75
C THR A 146 -3.19 15.65 -12.20
N GLY A 147 -2.26 14.72 -12.47
CA GLY A 147 -1.76 14.36 -13.82
C GLY A 147 -2.19 12.97 -14.30
N PRO A 148 -1.87 12.60 -15.57
CA PRO A 148 -2.24 11.30 -16.14
C PRO A 148 -1.77 10.14 -15.25
N ASN A 149 -2.70 9.24 -14.93
CA ASN A 149 -2.52 8.08 -14.06
C ASN A 149 -1.15 7.43 -14.27
N MET A 150 -0.36 7.33 -13.19
CA MET A 150 0.87 6.56 -13.23
C MET A 150 0.57 5.10 -13.62
N PRO A 151 1.42 4.48 -14.46
CA PRO A 151 1.16 3.13 -14.92
C PRO A 151 1.26 2.16 -13.74
N VAL A 152 0.19 1.40 -13.52
CA VAL A 152 0.06 0.37 -12.48
C VAL A 152 1.25 -0.59 -12.45
N THR A 153 1.87 -0.84 -13.60
CA THR A 153 3.09 -1.65 -13.76
C THR A 153 4.29 -1.14 -12.95
N PHE A 154 4.47 0.18 -12.82
CA PHE A 154 5.58 0.75 -12.05
C PHE A 154 5.41 0.48 -10.54
N ASN A 155 4.17 0.56 -10.05
CA ASN A 155 3.84 0.23 -8.67
C ASN A 155 4.08 -1.26 -8.37
N VAL A 156 3.67 -2.15 -9.27
CA VAL A 156 3.89 -3.61 -9.11
C VAL A 156 5.38 -3.95 -9.08
N MET A 157 6.18 -3.38 -9.97
CA MET A 157 7.62 -3.65 -10.03
C MET A 157 8.36 -3.17 -8.79
N ILE A 158 8.04 -1.97 -8.30
CA ILE A 158 8.76 -1.37 -7.16
C ILE A 158 8.27 -1.94 -5.81
N LEU A 159 6.96 -1.91 -5.56
CA LEU A 159 6.42 -2.42 -4.29
C LEU A 159 6.48 -3.94 -4.22
N GLY A 160 6.14 -4.63 -5.31
CA GLY A 160 6.12 -6.09 -5.33
C GLY A 160 7.53 -6.68 -5.42
N VAL A 161 8.19 -6.50 -6.56
CA VAL A 161 9.42 -7.25 -6.88
C VAL A 161 10.63 -6.73 -6.11
N LEU A 162 10.94 -5.44 -6.23
CA LEU A 162 12.15 -4.88 -5.62
C LEU A 162 12.03 -4.84 -4.08
N CYS A 163 11.01 -4.17 -3.56
CA CYS A 163 10.86 -4.06 -2.10
C CYS A 163 10.63 -5.41 -1.44
N GLY A 164 9.86 -6.30 -2.09
CA GLY A 164 9.63 -7.67 -1.61
C GLY A 164 10.92 -8.49 -1.50
N TYR A 165 11.68 -8.59 -2.60
CA TYR A 165 12.91 -9.39 -2.60
C TYR A 165 13.95 -8.87 -1.60
N PHE A 166 14.25 -7.58 -1.64
CA PHE A 166 15.26 -6.99 -0.75
C PHE A 166 14.82 -6.95 0.71
N GLY A 167 13.51 -6.80 0.96
CA GLY A 167 12.96 -6.88 2.31
C GLY A 167 13.07 -8.27 2.91
N SER A 168 12.72 -9.32 2.15
CA SER A 168 12.89 -10.71 2.60
C SER A 168 14.34 -10.99 2.96
N CYS A 169 15.28 -10.66 2.06
CA CYS A 169 16.71 -10.86 2.35
C CYS A 169 17.17 -10.05 3.57
N CYS A 170 16.68 -8.82 3.76
CA CYS A 170 17.01 -8.03 4.93
C CYS A 170 16.57 -8.73 6.22
N VAL A 171 15.33 -9.22 6.26
CA VAL A 171 14.77 -9.96 7.40
C VAL A 171 15.62 -11.20 7.73
N ASP A 172 15.96 -11.99 6.72
CA ASP A 172 16.80 -13.19 6.89
C ASP A 172 18.19 -12.82 7.46
N THR A 173 18.80 -11.73 6.98
CA THR A 173 20.10 -11.26 7.51
C THR A 173 20.01 -10.68 8.93
N LEU A 174 18.83 -10.31 9.38
CA LEU A 174 18.56 -9.89 10.75
C LEU A 174 18.19 -11.08 11.64
N GLY A 175 18.08 -12.29 11.09
CA GLY A 175 17.75 -13.51 11.83
C GLY A 175 16.26 -13.70 12.09
N GLY A 176 15.40 -13.01 11.35
CA GLY A 176 13.97 -13.32 11.25
C GLY A 176 13.67 -14.24 10.07
N ASP A 177 12.39 -14.50 9.84
CA ASP A 177 11.86 -15.27 8.70
C ASP A 177 11.40 -14.34 7.57
N GLY A 178 12.21 -14.24 6.51
CA GLY A 178 11.93 -13.43 5.33
C GLY A 178 10.70 -13.88 4.55
N ASN A 179 10.37 -15.18 4.56
CA ASN A 179 9.17 -15.68 3.89
C ASN A 179 7.90 -15.19 4.59
N VAL A 180 7.89 -15.22 5.92
CA VAL A 180 6.77 -14.69 6.71
C VAL A 180 6.59 -13.20 6.42
N TRP A 181 7.68 -12.42 6.40
CA TRP A 181 7.63 -11.01 6.03
C TRP A 181 7.06 -10.81 4.62
N LEU A 182 7.54 -11.59 3.65
CA LEU A 182 7.13 -11.48 2.25
C LEU A 182 5.64 -11.76 2.06
N ILE A 183 5.08 -12.76 2.74
CA ILE A 183 3.65 -13.08 2.68
C ILE A 183 2.80 -11.88 3.11
N TYR A 184 3.11 -11.25 4.25
CA TYR A 184 2.33 -10.10 4.73
C TYR A 184 2.55 -8.86 3.87
N TRP A 185 3.78 -8.65 3.37
CA TRP A 185 4.10 -7.58 2.45
C TRP A 185 3.35 -7.71 1.11
N GLU A 186 3.33 -8.91 0.53
CA GLU A 186 2.59 -9.21 -0.69
C GLU A 186 1.09 -9.07 -0.49
N ALA A 187 0.56 -9.48 0.66
CA ALA A 187 -0.85 -9.27 0.99
C ALA A 187 -1.19 -7.77 1.04
N LEU A 188 -0.35 -6.95 1.67
CA LEU A 188 -0.51 -5.49 1.72
C LEU A 188 -0.49 -4.91 0.29
N CYS A 189 0.54 -5.25 -0.49
CA CYS A 189 0.70 -4.78 -1.87
C CYS A 189 -0.48 -5.21 -2.76
N SER A 190 -0.97 -6.44 -2.60
CA SER A 190 -2.09 -6.98 -3.37
C SER A 190 -3.38 -6.21 -3.09
N ILE A 191 -3.68 -5.89 -1.83
CA ILE A 191 -4.87 -5.10 -1.47
C ILE A 191 -4.82 -3.73 -2.16
N HIS A 192 -3.66 -3.06 -2.15
CA HIS A 192 -3.50 -1.78 -2.82
C HIS A 192 -3.57 -1.91 -4.33
N LEU A 193 -3.01 -2.96 -4.93
CA LEU A 193 -3.09 -3.23 -6.37
C LEU A 193 -4.55 -3.46 -6.81
N LEU A 194 -5.30 -4.29 -6.07
CA LEU A 194 -6.73 -4.54 -6.32
C LEU A 194 -7.54 -3.25 -6.25
N GLY A 195 -7.26 -2.40 -5.26
CA GLY A 195 -7.87 -1.08 -5.13
C GLY A 195 -7.55 -0.16 -6.32
N ASN A 196 -6.40 -0.35 -6.96
CA ASN A 196 -6.02 0.42 -8.14
C ASN A 196 -6.63 -0.10 -9.45
N ILE A 197 -6.73 -1.42 -9.62
CA ILE A 197 -7.29 -2.05 -10.83
C ILE A 197 -8.82 -1.94 -10.83
N TRP A 198 -9.46 -2.15 -9.69
CA TRP A 198 -10.93 -2.18 -9.55
C TRP A 198 -11.43 -1.16 -8.51
N PRO A 199 -11.25 0.15 -8.74
CA PRO A 199 -11.66 1.19 -7.79
C PRO A 199 -13.18 1.21 -7.58
N SER A 200 -13.98 0.85 -8.60
CA SER A 200 -15.44 0.75 -8.50
C SER A 200 -15.89 -0.40 -7.60
N LEU A 201 -15.23 -1.56 -7.66
CA LEU A 201 -15.50 -2.70 -6.78
C LEU A 201 -15.16 -2.36 -5.33
N LEU A 202 -13.99 -1.76 -5.10
CA LEU A 202 -13.56 -1.35 -3.78
C LEU A 202 -14.49 -0.28 -3.19
N HIS A 203 -14.89 0.71 -4.02
CA HIS A 203 -15.84 1.73 -3.61
C HIS A 203 -17.19 1.12 -3.23
N HIS A 204 -17.69 0.17 -4.01
CA HIS A 204 -18.93 -0.55 -3.72
C HIS A 204 -18.83 -1.38 -2.44
N MET A 205 -17.70 -2.03 -2.19
CA MET A 205 -17.48 -2.83 -0.98
C MET A 205 -17.48 -1.96 0.29
N LEU A 206 -16.78 -0.82 0.26
CA LEU A 206 -16.70 0.08 1.42
C LEU A 206 -17.98 0.89 1.61
N TYR A 207 -18.47 1.54 0.56
CA TYR A 207 -19.54 2.55 0.65
C TYR A 207 -20.93 1.99 0.30
N GLY A 208 -21.01 0.82 -0.36
CA GLY A 208 -22.27 0.16 -0.75
C GLY A 208 -22.79 0.56 -2.13
N PRO A 209 -23.87 -0.11 -2.62
CA PRO A 209 -24.55 0.28 -3.84
C PRO A 209 -25.10 1.71 -3.72
N ILE A 210 -24.82 2.54 -4.71
CA ILE A 210 -25.34 3.91 -4.81
C ILE A 210 -26.82 3.79 -5.25
N SER A 211 -27.75 3.65 -4.31
CA SER A 211 -29.18 3.76 -4.62
C SER A 211 -29.61 5.23 -4.52
N VAL A 212 -29.95 5.81 -5.68
CA VAL A 212 -30.59 7.15 -5.77
C VAL A 212 -31.98 7.15 -5.13
N THR A 213 -32.55 5.96 -4.90
CA THR A 213 -33.75 5.75 -4.09
C THR A 213 -33.37 5.47 -2.64
N HIS A 214 -33.98 6.23 -1.72
CA HIS A 214 -33.87 6.11 -0.27
C HIS A 214 -34.53 4.80 0.25
N ARG A 215 -34.05 3.65 -0.23
CA ARG A 215 -34.42 2.34 0.30
C ARG A 215 -33.16 1.52 0.43
N THR A 216 -32.51 1.68 1.57
CA THR A 216 -31.42 0.84 2.04
C THR A 216 -31.86 -0.62 1.99
N LYS A 217 -31.42 -1.36 0.96
CA LYS A 217 -31.36 -2.81 1.09
C LYS A 217 -30.35 -3.08 2.19
N ALA A 218 -30.84 -3.61 3.30
CA ALA A 218 -30.04 -3.91 4.48
C ALA A 218 -28.95 -4.92 4.10
N GLY A 219 -27.74 -4.42 3.85
CA GLY A 219 -26.54 -5.24 3.95
C GLY A 219 -26.35 -5.63 5.42
N HIS A 220 -25.81 -6.82 5.66
CA HIS A 220 -25.67 -7.39 7.01
C HIS A 220 -24.81 -6.55 7.97
N LEU A 221 -23.99 -5.62 7.45
CA LEU A 221 -23.10 -4.74 8.20
C LEU A 221 -23.29 -3.27 7.78
N PRO A 222 -23.34 -2.33 8.73
CA PRO A 222 -23.42 -0.91 8.41
C PRO A 222 -22.16 -0.42 7.68
N TYR A 223 -22.33 0.58 6.80
CA TYR A 223 -21.25 1.08 5.94
C TYR A 223 -20.04 1.59 6.74
N TRP A 224 -20.29 2.23 7.89
CA TRP A 224 -19.29 2.68 8.84
C TRP A 224 -18.43 1.50 9.32
N ALA A 225 -19.03 0.42 9.82
CA ALA A 225 -18.28 -0.73 10.33
C ALA A 225 -17.35 -1.32 9.26
N ARG A 226 -17.83 -1.56 8.02
CA ARG A 226 -16.99 -2.08 6.92
C ARG A 226 -15.78 -1.19 6.65
N ARG A 227 -15.98 0.14 6.65
CA ARG A 227 -14.93 1.12 6.40
C ARG A 227 -13.85 1.09 7.50
N TYR A 228 -14.27 1.13 8.76
CA TYR A 228 -13.33 1.11 9.88
C TYR A 228 -12.59 -0.23 9.95
N THR A 229 -13.28 -1.35 9.74
CA THR A 229 -12.64 -2.67 9.68
C THR A 229 -11.58 -2.73 8.59
N PHE A 230 -11.88 -2.25 7.37
CA PHE A 230 -10.91 -2.23 6.28
C PHE A 230 -9.69 -1.36 6.62
N TYR A 231 -9.91 -0.16 7.17
CA TYR A 231 -8.82 0.76 7.52
C TYR A 231 -7.93 0.21 8.64
N ILE A 232 -8.53 -0.35 9.69
CA ILE A 232 -7.78 -0.97 10.78
C ILE A 232 -6.99 -2.18 10.27
N LEU A 233 -7.62 -3.01 9.44
CA LEU A 233 -6.95 -4.20 8.90
C LEU A 233 -5.72 -3.82 8.07
N VAL A 234 -5.88 -2.89 7.13
CA VAL A 234 -4.83 -2.53 6.16
C VAL A 234 -3.76 -1.62 6.76
N SER A 235 -4.15 -0.65 7.61
CA SER A 235 -3.20 0.35 8.13
C SER A 235 -2.61 0.01 9.50
N LEU A 236 -3.20 -0.91 10.26
CA LEU A 236 -2.74 -1.25 11.62
C LEU A 236 -2.37 -2.74 11.74
N ILE A 237 -3.32 -3.65 11.49
CA ILE A 237 -3.14 -5.07 11.77
C ILE A 237 -2.08 -5.67 10.85
N LEU A 238 -2.30 -5.59 9.53
CA LEU A 238 -1.41 -6.21 8.54
C LEU A 238 0.04 -5.68 8.63
N PRO A 239 0.27 -4.36 8.79
CA PRO A 239 1.63 -3.82 8.93
C PRO A 239 2.31 -4.20 10.24
N CYS A 240 1.57 -4.27 11.35
CA CYS A 240 2.12 -4.77 12.62
C CYS A 240 2.51 -6.24 12.51
N LEU A 241 1.68 -7.07 11.88
CA LEU A 241 2.00 -8.48 11.64
C LEU A 241 3.25 -8.60 10.76
N ALA A 242 3.32 -7.84 9.67
CA ALA A 242 4.48 -7.81 8.78
C ALA A 242 5.77 -7.39 9.49
N GLY A 243 5.69 -6.46 10.46
CA GLY A 243 6.87 -5.98 11.18
C GLY A 243 7.32 -6.87 12.36
N LEU A 244 6.40 -7.56 13.03
CA LEU A 244 6.69 -8.27 14.30
C LEU A 244 6.83 -9.79 14.14
N LEU A 245 5.93 -10.43 13.38
CA LEU A 245 5.92 -11.89 13.22
C LEU A 245 7.18 -12.50 12.60
N PRO A 246 7.92 -11.80 11.72
CA PRO A 246 9.15 -12.37 11.19
C PRO A 246 10.20 -12.65 12.27
N PHE A 247 10.16 -11.95 13.41
CA PHE A 247 11.18 -12.07 14.45
C PHE A 247 10.78 -13.03 15.58
N ALA A 248 9.49 -13.11 15.89
CA ALA A 248 8.99 -13.96 16.95
C ALA A 248 7.51 -14.27 16.77
N SER A 249 7.05 -15.37 17.36
CA SER A 249 5.64 -15.78 17.29
C SER A 249 4.75 -14.83 18.12
N LEU A 250 3.44 -14.83 17.85
CA LEU A 250 2.48 -14.06 18.63
C LEU A 250 2.49 -14.43 20.13
N SER A 251 2.78 -15.70 20.46
CA SER A 251 2.92 -16.13 21.85
C SER A 251 4.11 -15.48 22.55
N ASP A 252 5.25 -15.37 21.87
CA ASP A 252 6.46 -14.77 22.45
C ASP A 252 6.26 -13.28 22.70
N TRP A 253 5.65 -12.59 21.74
CA TRP A 253 5.28 -11.18 21.88
C TRP A 253 4.27 -10.95 23.01
N LYS A 254 3.30 -11.85 23.17
CA LYS A 254 2.33 -11.80 24.28
C LYS A 254 3.04 -11.99 25.61
N GLU A 255 3.95 -12.94 25.71
CA GLU A 255 4.71 -13.18 26.94
C GLU A 255 5.56 -11.97 27.32
N LEU A 256 6.27 -11.37 26.35
CA LEU A 256 7.04 -10.15 26.55
C LEU A 256 6.16 -8.99 27.05
N ALA A 257 4.97 -8.82 26.46
CA ALA A 257 4.02 -7.80 26.89
C ALA A 257 3.51 -8.03 28.32
N VAL A 258 3.22 -9.28 28.68
CA VAL A 258 2.81 -9.66 30.05
C VAL A 258 3.94 -9.40 31.05
N GLN A 259 5.18 -9.75 30.71
CA GLN A 259 6.34 -9.48 31.57
C GLN A 259 6.57 -7.98 31.77
N TYR A 260 6.46 -7.18 30.70
CA TYR A 260 6.58 -5.72 30.78
C TYR A 260 5.46 -5.08 31.61
N LEU A 261 4.21 -5.55 31.46
CA LEU A 261 3.11 -5.08 32.31
C LEU A 261 3.36 -5.46 33.77
N LYS A 262 3.76 -6.70 34.04
CA LYS A 262 4.05 -7.18 35.40
C LYS A 262 5.17 -6.38 36.06
N SER A 263 6.26 -6.06 35.34
CA SER A 263 7.35 -5.24 35.88
C SER A 263 6.89 -3.80 36.14
N ARG A 264 6.05 -3.23 35.27
CA ARG A 264 5.49 -1.89 35.46
C ARG A 264 4.53 -1.79 36.64
N PHE A 265 3.73 -2.83 36.88
CA PHE A 265 2.83 -2.89 38.03
C PHE A 265 3.56 -3.25 39.34
N SER A 266 4.60 -4.09 39.27
CA SER A 266 5.39 -4.46 40.47
C SER A 266 6.39 -3.37 40.87
N GLY A 267 6.80 -2.50 39.94
CA GLY A 267 7.70 -1.36 40.18
C GLY A 267 7.04 -0.09 40.74
N ILE A 268 5.74 -0.12 41.07
CA ILE A 268 5.02 1.00 41.72
C ILE A 268 5.00 0.87 43.26
N ASN A 269 5.53 -0.22 43.84
CA ASN A 269 5.62 -0.41 45.30
C ASN A 269 7.06 -0.31 45.83
N ILE A 270 7.80 0.75 45.48
CA ILE A 270 8.98 1.18 46.24
C ILE A 270 8.82 2.67 46.54
N GLU A 271 7.88 2.96 47.42
CA GLU A 271 7.88 4.16 48.25
C GLU A 271 7.33 3.72 49.60
N ASP A 272 8.25 3.35 50.49
CA ASP A 272 8.25 3.55 51.95
C ASP A 272 9.56 2.98 52.53
#